data_AF-A0A7X7JYC5-F1
#
_entry.id   AF-A0A7X7JYC5-F1
#
_cell.length_a   1.000
_cell.length_b   1.000
_cell.length_c   1.000
_cell.angle_alpha   90.00
_cell.angle_beta   90.00
_cell.angle_gamma   90.00
#
_symmetry.space_group_name_H-M   'P 1'
#
loop_
_entity.id
_entity.type
_entity.pdbx_description
1 polymer ?
#
loop_
_entity_poly.entity_id
_entity_poly.type
_entity_poly.pdbx_seq_one_letter_code
_entity_poly.pdbx_strand_id
1 'polypeptide(L)'
;ESRPGDAPFWLDPFAAYRLREDKDPVPVRPLEGRVLWREFAALFLPSSEKDHQTIPPTVVYQLANEPVRTDQFACPVRCVGLRTDMKAKVFEWVDAGFDVPLELARGADAADLVREGIDYAVDCAGIIAKAFRQTFGGEGNTERYAALRQRMEADYWAALAGPFRQFVLNVAREDTHAAAERAWVAGVARQAYQSFETHSKMTSSDAATLAERVQGCKRCRILLGSRRKEQLPNEPTND
;
A
#
# COMPACT_ATOMS: atom_id res chain seq x y z
N GLU A 1 -14.20 23.96 15.16
CA GLU A 1 -14.73 22.85 15.97
C GLU A 1 -15.39 23.46 17.20
N SER A 2 -16.68 23.18 17.45
CA SER A 2 -17.48 23.82 18.51
C SER A 2 -17.59 22.93 19.76
N ARG A 3 -16.50 22.27 20.12
CA ARG A 3 -16.43 21.37 21.28
C ARG A 3 -15.98 22.17 22.53
N PRO A 4 -16.61 21.97 23.70
CA PRO A 4 -16.08 22.44 24.97
C PRO A 4 -14.66 21.89 25.20
N GLY A 5 -13.73 22.71 25.71
CA GLY A 5 -12.31 22.35 25.82
C GLY A 5 -12.03 21.06 26.60
N ASP A 6 -12.93 20.69 27.53
CA ASP A 6 -12.74 19.55 28.45
C ASP A 6 -13.49 18.28 28.04
N ALA A 7 -14.33 18.32 26.99
CA ALA A 7 -15.02 17.10 26.52
C ALA A 7 -13.99 16.15 25.91
N PRO A 8 -14.15 14.82 25.96
CA PRO A 8 -13.27 13.87 25.26
C PRO A 8 -13.37 14.01 23.74
N PHE A 9 -12.33 13.58 23.02
CA PHE A 9 -12.37 13.56 21.56
C PHE A 9 -13.46 12.62 21.06
N TRP A 10 -14.36 13.15 20.21
CA TRP A 10 -15.41 12.34 19.59
C TRP A 10 -14.85 11.61 18.37
N LEU A 11 -14.90 10.28 18.43
CA LEU A 11 -14.53 9.40 17.32
C LEU A 11 -15.80 9.12 16.49
N ASP A 12 -15.81 9.58 15.25
CA ASP A 12 -16.87 9.27 14.29
C ASP A 12 -16.80 7.77 13.92
N PRO A 13 -17.89 6.99 14.08
CA PRO A 13 -17.89 5.55 13.81
C PRO A 13 -17.62 5.17 12.35
N PHE A 14 -17.71 6.13 11.41
CA PHE A 14 -17.44 5.95 9.99
C PHE A 14 -16.03 6.39 9.57
N ALA A 15 -15.26 7.00 10.47
CA ALA A 15 -13.92 7.47 10.18
C ALA A 15 -12.85 6.59 10.83
N ALA A 16 -11.73 6.43 10.12
CA ALA A 16 -10.52 5.86 10.69
C ALA A 16 -9.63 6.98 11.24
N TYR A 17 -8.88 6.69 12.30
CA TYR A 17 -7.98 7.64 12.96
C TYR A 17 -6.59 7.02 13.15
N ARG A 18 -5.55 7.84 13.07
CA ARG A 18 -4.20 7.51 13.55
C ARG A 18 -4.02 8.12 14.93
N LEU A 19 -3.60 7.30 15.88
CA LEU A 19 -3.23 7.75 17.22
C LEU A 19 -1.90 8.49 17.17
N ARG A 20 -1.74 9.42 18.12
CA ARG A 20 -0.54 10.22 18.31
C ARG A 20 -0.24 10.25 19.80
N GLU A 21 1.04 10.12 20.15
CA GLU A 21 1.48 10.30 21.53
C GLU A 21 1.06 11.69 22.03
N ASP A 22 0.36 11.71 23.17
CA ASP A 22 -0.07 12.90 23.90
C ASP A 22 -0.86 13.94 23.08
N LYS A 23 -1.51 13.52 21.99
CA LYS A 23 -2.30 14.40 21.12
C LYS A 23 -3.60 13.74 20.68
N ASP A 24 -4.59 14.58 20.35
CA ASP A 24 -5.84 14.11 19.76
C ASP A 24 -5.58 13.29 18.49
N PRO A 25 -6.31 12.16 18.30
CA PRO A 25 -6.23 11.35 17.10
C PRO A 25 -6.50 12.18 15.84
N VAL A 26 -5.80 11.85 14.75
CA VAL A 26 -6.05 12.49 13.46
C VAL A 26 -6.74 11.55 12.49
N PRO A 27 -7.78 12.00 11.77
CA PRO A 27 -8.44 11.14 10.81
C PRO A 27 -7.47 10.73 9.70
N VAL A 28 -7.62 9.50 9.20
CA VAL A 28 -6.97 9.02 7.98
C VAL A 28 -7.57 9.79 6.81
N ARG A 29 -6.73 10.49 6.06
CA ARG A 29 -7.15 11.34 4.93
C ARG A 29 -6.53 10.87 3.63
N PRO A 30 -7.22 11.09 2.48
CA PRO A 30 -6.59 10.97 1.18
C PRO A 30 -5.33 11.81 1.07
N LEU A 31 -4.27 11.23 0.48
CA LEU A 31 -3.01 11.91 0.22
C LEU A 31 -2.84 12.07 -1.29
N GLU A 32 -2.32 13.24 -1.69
CA GLU A 32 -2.11 13.56 -3.09
C GLU A 32 -1.19 12.54 -3.78
N GLY A 33 -1.63 12.03 -4.93
CA GLY A 33 -0.87 11.03 -5.71
C GLY A 33 -0.77 9.65 -5.05
N ARG A 34 -1.50 9.39 -3.95
CA ARG A 34 -1.50 8.10 -3.25
C ARG A 34 -2.81 7.36 -3.51
N VAL A 35 -2.70 6.17 -4.12
CA VAL A 35 -3.84 5.25 -4.25
C VAL A 35 -4.34 4.81 -2.86
N LEU A 36 -5.66 4.83 -2.67
CA LEU A 36 -6.28 4.66 -1.35
C LEU A 36 -6.08 3.26 -0.74
N TRP A 37 -5.91 2.22 -1.56
CA TRP A 37 -5.71 0.86 -1.05
C TRP A 37 -4.46 0.72 -0.19
N ARG A 38 -3.48 1.63 -0.32
CA ARG A 38 -2.29 1.69 0.56
C ARG A 38 -2.64 2.01 2.01
N GLU A 39 -3.84 2.52 2.28
CA GLU A 39 -4.37 2.79 3.61
C GLU A 39 -5.26 1.66 4.13
N PHE A 40 -5.39 0.53 3.40
CA PHE A 40 -6.29 -0.57 3.77
C PHE A 40 -6.08 -1.05 5.21
N ALA A 41 -4.81 -1.18 5.64
CA ALA A 41 -4.50 -1.56 7.01
C ALA A 41 -5.04 -0.57 8.05
N ALA A 42 -4.84 0.73 7.83
CA ALA A 42 -5.33 1.77 8.72
C ALA A 42 -6.87 1.92 8.69
N LEU A 43 -7.50 1.53 7.58
CA LEU A 43 -8.94 1.63 7.39
C LEU A 43 -9.71 0.43 7.94
N PHE A 44 -9.14 -0.78 7.92
CA PHE A 44 -9.94 -1.99 8.12
C PHE A 44 -9.33 -3.05 9.02
N LEU A 45 -8.07 -2.93 9.41
CA LEU A 45 -7.38 -3.96 10.18
C LEU A 45 -7.22 -3.57 11.66
N PRO A 46 -7.32 -4.53 12.59
CA PRO A 46 -7.27 -4.25 14.03
C PRO A 46 -5.87 -3.78 14.40
N SER A 47 -5.73 -2.66 15.11
CA SER A 47 -4.42 -2.05 15.39
C SER A 47 -3.38 -3.08 15.87
N SER A 48 -2.18 -3.07 15.27
CA SER A 48 -1.06 -3.84 15.80
C SER A 48 -0.32 -3.01 16.86
N GLU A 49 0.39 -3.69 17.77
CA GLU A 49 1.24 -3.03 18.76
C GLU A 49 2.55 -2.49 18.16
N LYS A 50 2.92 -2.95 16.96
CA LYS A 50 4.28 -2.79 16.41
C LYS A 50 4.54 -1.47 15.68
N ASP A 51 3.53 -0.80 15.13
CA ASP A 51 3.70 0.57 14.60
C ASP A 51 2.37 1.25 14.24
N HIS A 52 2.35 2.58 14.35
CA HIS A 52 1.24 3.46 13.94
C HIS A 52 -0.16 2.98 14.35
N GLN A 53 -0.43 3.02 15.66
CA GLN A 53 -1.73 2.62 16.17
C GLN A 53 -2.86 3.38 15.45
N THR A 54 -3.80 2.61 14.92
CA THR A 54 -4.95 3.14 14.18
C THR A 54 -6.23 2.69 14.85
N ILE A 55 -7.20 3.58 14.90
CA ILE A 55 -8.58 3.25 15.24
C ILE A 55 -9.32 3.15 13.91
N PRO A 56 -9.60 1.94 13.41
CA PRO A 56 -10.42 1.78 12.21
C PRO A 56 -11.88 2.16 12.50
N PRO A 57 -12.73 2.39 11.47
CA PRO A 57 -14.12 2.76 11.64
C PRO A 57 -14.87 1.67 12.42
N THR A 58 -15.43 2.04 13.58
CA THR A 58 -16.06 1.08 14.49
C THR A 58 -17.27 0.38 13.86
N VAL A 59 -17.92 1.01 12.88
CA VAL A 59 -19.04 0.40 12.14
C VAL A 59 -18.64 -0.91 11.45
N VAL A 60 -17.40 -1.03 10.94
CA VAL A 60 -16.91 -2.25 10.29
C VAL A 60 -16.78 -3.39 11.30
N TYR A 61 -16.31 -3.07 12.51
CA TYR A 61 -16.14 -4.03 13.60
C TYR A 61 -17.47 -4.45 14.21
N GLN A 62 -18.43 -3.53 14.31
CA GLN A 62 -19.79 -3.87 14.71
C GLN A 62 -20.40 -4.85 13.71
N LEU A 63 -20.29 -4.57 12.41
CA LEU A 63 -20.76 -5.49 11.36
C LEU A 63 -20.05 -6.85 11.40
N ALA A 64 -18.74 -6.87 11.66
CA ALA A 64 -18.00 -8.11 11.81
C ALA A 64 -18.45 -8.93 13.03
N ASN A 65 -19.00 -8.32 14.08
CA ASN A 65 -19.43 -9.04 15.28
C ASN A 65 -20.95 -9.34 15.32
N GLU A 66 -21.69 -8.97 14.28
CA GLU A 66 -23.13 -9.23 14.19
C GLU A 66 -23.43 -10.70 13.84
N PRO A 67 -24.14 -11.47 14.69
CA PRO A 67 -24.41 -12.89 14.48
C PRO A 67 -25.29 -13.21 13.25
N VAL A 68 -25.97 -12.20 12.69
CA VAL A 68 -26.86 -12.36 11.53
C VAL A 68 -26.09 -12.49 10.20
N ARG A 69 -24.78 -12.18 10.17
CA ARG A 69 -23.97 -12.12 8.93
C ARG A 69 -22.96 -13.25 8.77
N THR A 70 -23.21 -14.41 9.38
CA THR A 70 -22.30 -15.57 9.32
C THR A 70 -22.18 -16.19 7.93
N ASP A 71 -23.08 -15.86 7.00
CA ASP A 71 -23.06 -16.30 5.60
C ASP A 71 -22.26 -15.35 4.68
N GLN A 72 -21.91 -14.14 5.14
CA GLN A 72 -21.24 -13.13 4.34
C GLN A 72 -19.73 -13.14 4.57
N PHE A 73 -18.98 -13.66 3.59
CA PHE A 73 -17.51 -13.67 3.63
C PHE A 73 -16.89 -12.28 3.62
N ALA A 74 -17.40 -11.37 2.78
CA ALA A 74 -16.88 -10.02 2.62
C ALA A 74 -17.99 -8.97 2.61
N CYS A 75 -17.70 -7.82 3.22
CA CYS A 75 -18.57 -6.65 3.26
C CYS A 75 -18.08 -5.61 2.23
N PRO A 76 -18.92 -5.19 1.27
CA PRO A 76 -18.58 -4.10 0.38
C PRO A 76 -18.60 -2.77 1.16
N VAL A 77 -17.47 -2.08 1.18
CA VAL A 77 -17.30 -0.77 1.84
C VAL A 77 -16.90 0.27 0.81
N ARG A 78 -17.62 1.39 0.79
CA ARG A 78 -17.28 2.56 -0.03
C ARG A 78 -16.60 3.60 0.84
N CYS A 79 -15.36 3.94 0.51
CA CYS A 79 -14.60 4.99 1.15
C CYS A 79 -14.71 6.28 0.34
N VAL A 80 -15.28 7.30 0.97
CA VAL A 80 -15.39 8.65 0.41
C VAL A 80 -14.56 9.59 1.25
N GLY A 81 -13.67 10.35 0.61
CA GLY A 81 -12.81 11.32 1.29
C GLY A 81 -12.60 12.58 0.45
N LEU A 82 -12.47 13.70 1.15
CA LEU A 82 -12.13 15.00 0.55
C LEU A 82 -10.72 15.41 0.98
N ARG A 83 -9.90 15.76 0.00
CA ARG A 83 -8.62 16.42 0.26
C ARG A 83 -8.84 17.93 0.27
N THR A 84 -8.48 18.57 1.38
CA THR A 84 -8.60 20.02 1.54
C THR A 84 -7.26 20.64 1.95
N ASP A 85 -7.13 21.95 1.81
CA ASP A 85 -6.02 22.74 2.38
C ASP A 85 -6.10 22.87 3.91
N MET A 86 -6.92 22.04 4.56
CA MET A 86 -7.29 22.12 5.98
C MET A 86 -7.99 23.44 6.35
N LYS A 87 -8.41 24.23 5.35
CA LYS A 87 -9.14 25.49 5.51
C LYS A 87 -10.44 25.45 4.71
N ALA A 88 -10.43 25.91 3.46
CA ALA A 88 -11.63 26.13 2.66
C ALA A 88 -11.53 25.58 1.22
N LYS A 89 -10.33 25.21 0.75
CA LYS A 89 -10.16 24.74 -0.63
C LYS A 89 -10.23 23.22 -0.67
N VAL A 90 -11.17 22.70 -1.47
CA VAL A 90 -11.21 21.29 -1.86
C VAL A 90 -10.33 21.12 -3.09
N PHE A 91 -9.40 20.16 -3.03
CA PHE A 91 -8.51 19.85 -4.15
C PHE A 91 -8.95 18.59 -4.91
N GLU A 92 -9.48 17.60 -4.19
CA GLU A 92 -9.73 16.28 -4.75
C GLU A 92 -10.80 15.54 -3.94
N TRP A 93 -11.68 14.83 -4.64
CA TRP A 93 -12.58 13.83 -4.05
C TRP A 93 -12.03 12.45 -4.40
N VAL A 94 -11.78 11.62 -3.39
CA VAL A 94 -11.50 10.19 -3.55
C VAL A 94 -12.74 9.35 -3.25
N ASP A 95 -13.09 8.48 -4.18
CA ASP A 95 -14.17 7.50 -4.06
C ASP A 95 -13.63 6.12 -4.47
N ALA A 96 -13.56 5.20 -3.51
CA ALA A 96 -13.07 3.85 -3.75
C ALA A 96 -13.96 2.81 -3.06
N GLY A 97 -14.16 1.68 -3.73
CA GLY A 97 -14.81 0.51 -3.17
C GLY A 97 -13.79 -0.54 -2.74
N PHE A 98 -14.04 -1.17 -1.60
CA PHE A 98 -13.30 -2.31 -1.08
C PHE A 98 -14.26 -3.45 -0.76
N ASP A 99 -13.85 -4.68 -1.03
CA ASP A 99 -14.46 -5.85 -0.39
C ASP A 99 -13.61 -6.17 0.82
N VAL A 100 -14.17 -6.00 2.01
CA VAL A 100 -13.47 -6.22 3.28
C VAL A 100 -13.93 -7.57 3.84
N PRO A 101 -13.08 -8.61 3.81
CA PRO A 101 -13.37 -9.86 4.49
C PRO A 101 -13.59 -9.62 5.98
N LEU A 102 -14.73 -10.07 6.51
CA LEU A 102 -15.06 -9.83 7.92
C LEU A 102 -14.10 -10.55 8.87
N GLU A 103 -13.51 -11.66 8.43
CA GLU A 103 -12.49 -12.38 9.19
C GLU A 103 -11.22 -11.55 9.44
N LEU A 104 -10.86 -10.62 8.54
CA LEU A 104 -9.69 -9.74 8.76
C LEU A 104 -9.92 -8.73 9.89
N ALA A 105 -11.18 -8.39 10.17
CA ALA A 105 -11.51 -7.55 11.31
C ALA A 105 -11.45 -8.32 12.64
N ARG A 106 -11.48 -9.67 12.60
CA ARG A 106 -11.45 -10.55 13.80
C ARG A 106 -10.10 -11.20 14.05
N GLY A 107 -9.37 -11.57 12.99
CA GLY A 107 -8.13 -12.34 13.07
C GLY A 107 -6.87 -11.47 13.01
N ALA A 108 -6.03 -11.56 14.05
CA ALA A 108 -4.76 -10.84 14.12
C ALA A 108 -3.75 -11.34 13.06
N ASP A 109 -3.63 -12.66 12.89
CA ASP A 109 -2.62 -13.25 11.99
C ASP A 109 -2.83 -12.86 10.53
N ALA A 110 -4.06 -12.95 10.03
CA ALA A 110 -4.41 -12.58 8.67
C ALA A 110 -4.26 -11.06 8.45
N ALA A 111 -4.56 -10.25 9.46
CA ALA A 111 -4.32 -8.81 9.41
C ALA A 111 -2.82 -8.48 9.32
N ASP A 112 -1.97 -9.18 10.07
CA ASP A 112 -0.52 -8.99 10.03
C ASP A 112 0.07 -9.37 8.66
N LEU A 113 -0.39 -10.46 8.05
CA LEU A 113 0.00 -10.82 6.68
C LEU A 113 -0.36 -9.71 5.67
N VAL A 114 -1.52 -9.06 5.81
CA VAL A 114 -1.89 -7.94 4.93
C VAL A 114 -0.98 -6.73 5.16
N ARG A 115 -0.61 -6.41 6.41
CA ARG A 115 0.33 -5.34 6.71
C ARG A 115 1.71 -5.60 6.11
N GLU A 116 2.26 -6.78 6.36
CA GLU A 116 3.55 -7.20 5.81
C GLU A 116 3.52 -7.17 4.28
N GLY A 117 2.39 -7.55 3.68
CA GLY A 117 2.19 -7.43 2.23
C GLY A 117 2.23 -5.98 1.72
N ILE A 118 1.63 -5.03 2.44
CA ILE A 118 1.70 -3.60 2.10
C ILE A 118 3.13 -3.08 2.27
N ASP A 119 3.80 -3.42 3.36
CA ASP A 119 5.17 -3.01 3.66
C ASP A 119 6.15 -3.55 2.61
N TYR A 120 5.98 -4.80 2.19
CA TYR A 120 6.76 -5.38 1.10
C TYR A 120 6.61 -4.61 -0.22
N ALA A 121 5.40 -4.15 -0.54
CA ALA A 121 5.15 -3.30 -1.70
C ALA A 121 5.79 -1.90 -1.54
N VAL A 122 5.79 -1.33 -0.33
CA VAL A 122 6.49 -0.06 -0.03
C VAL A 122 7.99 -0.21 -0.24
N ASP A 123 8.59 -1.30 0.24
CA ASP A 123 10.01 -1.58 0.05
C ASP A 123 10.36 -1.73 -1.43
N CYS A 124 9.54 -2.46 -2.20
CA CYS A 124 9.73 -2.62 -3.63
C CYS A 124 9.63 -1.29 -4.38
N ALA A 125 8.69 -0.40 -4.00
CA ALA A 125 8.64 0.98 -4.53
C ALA A 125 9.93 1.75 -4.23
N GLY A 126 10.43 1.66 -2.99
CA GLY A 126 11.71 2.27 -2.59
C GLY A 126 12.89 1.75 -3.39
N ILE A 127 12.94 0.44 -3.66
CA ILE A 127 13.97 -0.21 -4.47
C ILE A 127 13.95 0.33 -5.91
N ILE A 128 12.80 0.35 -6.58
CA ILE A 128 12.72 0.83 -7.97
C ILE A 128 13.05 2.32 -8.07
N ALA A 129 12.58 3.14 -7.13
CA ALA A 129 12.86 4.57 -7.09
C ALA A 129 14.36 4.83 -6.91
N LYS A 130 15.00 4.12 -5.97
CA LYS A 130 16.44 4.20 -5.72
C LYS A 130 17.25 3.72 -6.91
N ALA A 131 16.90 2.56 -7.48
CA ALA A 131 17.57 2.03 -8.67
C ALA A 131 17.47 3.02 -9.84
N PHE A 132 16.31 3.67 -10.01
CA PHE A 132 16.08 4.60 -11.12
C PHE A 132 16.93 5.84 -10.95
N ARG A 133 16.94 6.42 -9.75
CA ARG A 133 17.79 7.56 -9.40
C ARG A 133 19.28 7.25 -9.58
N GLN A 134 19.74 6.08 -9.16
CA GLN A 134 21.15 5.70 -9.31
C GLN A 134 21.56 5.39 -10.76
N THR A 135 20.59 5.06 -11.62
CA THR A 135 20.86 4.75 -13.04
C THR A 135 20.88 6.03 -13.87
N PHE A 136 19.90 6.92 -13.67
CA PHE A 136 19.67 8.07 -14.54
C PHE A 136 19.91 9.44 -13.88
N GLY A 137 20.11 9.47 -12.56
CA GLY A 137 20.14 10.70 -11.76
C GLY A 137 21.53 11.23 -11.40
N GLY A 138 22.55 10.98 -12.23
CA GLY A 138 23.92 11.50 -12.06
C GLY A 138 24.01 13.03 -11.96
N GLU A 139 25.22 13.59 -11.78
CA GLU A 139 25.44 15.03 -11.61
C GLU A 139 24.72 15.84 -12.71
N GLY A 140 23.76 16.67 -12.30
CA GLY A 140 22.94 17.52 -13.18
C GLY A 140 21.67 16.90 -13.79
N ASN A 141 21.46 15.58 -13.71
CA ASN A 141 20.32 14.89 -14.35
C ASN A 141 19.22 14.44 -13.35
N THR A 142 19.39 14.66 -12.03
CA THR A 142 18.42 14.22 -11.03
C THR A 142 17.04 14.88 -11.23
N GLU A 143 16.99 16.15 -11.60
CA GLU A 143 15.73 16.86 -11.89
C GLU A 143 15.12 16.46 -13.23
N ARG A 144 15.97 16.19 -14.24
CA ARG A 144 15.55 15.86 -15.62
C ARG A 144 14.59 14.68 -15.67
N TYR A 145 14.79 13.67 -14.83
CA TYR A 145 13.96 12.46 -14.81
C TYR A 145 13.04 12.35 -13.60
N ALA A 146 12.88 13.42 -12.82
CA ALA A 146 12.03 13.41 -11.63
C ALA A 146 10.56 13.08 -11.96
N ALA A 147 10.01 13.72 -13.01
CA ALA A 147 8.65 13.47 -13.45
C ALA A 147 8.45 12.03 -13.96
N LEU A 148 9.43 11.48 -14.69
CA LEU A 148 9.37 10.10 -15.19
C LEU A 148 9.43 9.08 -14.04
N ARG A 149 10.25 9.35 -13.02
CA ARG A 149 10.30 8.53 -11.80
C ARG A 149 8.98 8.59 -11.02
N GLN A 150 8.39 9.77 -10.86
CA GLN A 150 7.09 9.91 -10.21
C GLN A 150 5.99 9.14 -10.95
N ARG A 151 5.99 9.19 -12.28
CA ARG A 151 5.07 8.40 -13.12
C ARG A 151 5.29 6.90 -12.96
N MET A 152 6.54 6.45 -12.93
CA MET A 152 6.89 5.05 -12.67
C MET A 152 6.33 4.56 -11.33
N GLU A 153 6.50 5.35 -10.26
CA GLU A 153 5.97 5.03 -8.95
C GLU A 153 4.43 5.01 -8.96
N ALA A 154 3.78 5.97 -9.62
CA ALA A 154 2.32 6.02 -9.76
C ALA A 154 1.76 4.81 -10.51
N ASP A 155 2.34 4.45 -11.66
CA ASP A 155 1.92 3.31 -12.49
C ASP A 155 2.12 1.98 -11.74
N TYR A 156 3.21 1.86 -10.97
CA TYR A 156 3.46 0.71 -10.09
C TYR A 156 2.34 0.54 -9.06
N TRP A 157 1.98 1.60 -8.33
CA TRP A 157 0.95 1.55 -7.30
C TRP A 157 -0.45 1.32 -7.88
N ALA A 158 -0.74 1.87 -9.04
CA ALA A 158 -2.00 1.65 -9.75
C ALA A 158 -2.15 0.19 -10.20
N ALA A 159 -1.10 -0.39 -10.78
CA ALA A 159 -1.11 -1.76 -11.29
C ALA A 159 -1.30 -2.83 -10.19
N LEU A 160 -0.91 -2.53 -8.95
CA LEU A 160 -1.06 -3.43 -7.82
C LEU A 160 -2.48 -3.48 -7.22
N ALA A 161 -3.38 -2.57 -7.58
CA ALA A 161 -4.72 -2.50 -6.97
C ALA A 161 -5.53 -3.82 -7.14
N GLY A 162 -5.54 -4.38 -8.35
CA GLY A 162 -6.22 -5.64 -8.64
C GLY A 162 -5.60 -6.84 -7.90
N PRO A 163 -4.29 -7.07 -8.03
CA PRO A 163 -3.57 -8.10 -7.28
C PRO A 163 -3.74 -7.97 -5.75
N PHE A 164 -3.78 -6.74 -5.21
CA PHE A 164 -3.93 -6.50 -3.78
C PHE A 164 -5.32 -6.94 -3.29
N ARG A 165 -6.38 -6.62 -4.05
CA ARG A 165 -7.74 -7.10 -3.74
C ARG A 165 -7.78 -8.63 -3.66
N GLN A 166 -7.17 -9.32 -4.63
CA GLN A 166 -7.12 -10.79 -4.61
C GLN A 166 -6.31 -11.33 -3.43
N PHE A 167 -5.19 -10.67 -3.10
CA PHE A 167 -4.37 -11.02 -1.95
C PHE A 167 -5.15 -10.93 -0.64
N VAL A 168 -5.83 -9.80 -0.39
CA VAL A 168 -6.69 -9.59 0.80
C VAL A 168 -7.78 -10.67 0.91
N LEU A 169 -8.47 -10.98 -0.19
CA LEU A 169 -9.53 -12.00 -0.21
C LEU A 169 -8.98 -13.41 0.08
N ASN A 170 -7.77 -13.73 -0.38
CA ASN A 170 -7.16 -15.01 -0.13
C ASN A 170 -6.64 -15.09 1.31
N VAL A 171 -5.88 -14.09 1.78
CA VAL A 171 -5.35 -14.07 3.16
C VAL A 171 -6.45 -14.14 4.22
N ALA A 172 -7.67 -13.71 3.94
CA ALA A 172 -8.78 -13.92 4.86
C ALA A 172 -9.18 -15.40 5.09
N ARG A 173 -8.60 -16.34 4.35
CA ARG A 173 -8.83 -17.79 4.45
C ARG A 173 -7.55 -18.47 4.92
N GLU A 174 -7.61 -19.04 6.13
CA GLU A 174 -6.45 -19.63 6.82
C GLU A 174 -5.71 -20.68 5.98
N ASP A 175 -6.46 -21.53 5.27
CA ASP A 175 -5.95 -22.58 4.39
C ASP A 175 -5.14 -22.06 3.20
N THR A 176 -5.23 -20.76 2.89
CA THR A 176 -4.56 -20.15 1.74
C THR A 176 -3.47 -19.15 2.09
N HIS A 177 -3.22 -18.83 3.37
CA HIS A 177 -2.25 -17.82 3.82
C HIS A 177 -0.90 -17.92 3.10
N ALA A 178 -0.23 -19.07 3.20
CA ALA A 178 1.09 -19.26 2.63
C ALA A 178 1.11 -19.19 1.08
N ALA A 179 0.02 -19.62 0.43
CA ALA A 179 -0.10 -19.52 -1.02
C ALA A 179 -0.35 -18.06 -1.46
N ALA A 180 -1.19 -17.34 -0.73
CA ALA A 180 -1.52 -15.94 -0.97
C ALA A 180 -0.29 -15.04 -0.79
N GLU A 181 0.47 -15.24 0.29
CA GLU A 181 1.70 -14.50 0.57
C GLU A 181 2.74 -14.71 -0.55
N ARG A 182 3.02 -15.97 -0.92
CA ARG A 182 3.96 -16.28 -2.01
C ARG A 182 3.54 -15.64 -3.33
N ALA A 183 2.26 -15.76 -3.68
CA ALA A 183 1.72 -15.17 -4.90
C ALA A 183 1.82 -13.64 -4.90
N TRP A 184 1.54 -13.01 -3.77
CA TRP A 184 1.63 -11.56 -3.60
C TRP A 184 3.08 -11.08 -3.72
N VAL A 185 4.01 -11.63 -2.94
CA VAL A 185 5.43 -11.28 -2.96
C VAL A 185 6.02 -11.41 -4.37
N ALA A 186 5.77 -12.55 -5.04
CA ALA A 186 6.24 -12.77 -6.40
C ALA A 186 5.61 -11.78 -7.40
N GLY A 187 4.32 -11.50 -7.26
CA GLY A 187 3.58 -10.55 -8.09
C GLY A 187 4.09 -9.11 -7.93
N VAL A 188 4.29 -8.67 -6.69
CA VAL A 188 4.79 -7.33 -6.35
C VAL A 188 6.20 -7.11 -6.90
N ALA A 189 7.12 -8.05 -6.69
CA ALA A 189 8.48 -7.95 -7.21
C ALA A 189 8.50 -7.91 -8.75
N ARG A 190 7.66 -8.73 -9.40
CA ARG A 190 7.50 -8.73 -10.85
C ARG A 190 6.96 -7.40 -11.37
N GLN A 191 5.91 -6.88 -10.77
CA GLN A 191 5.31 -5.60 -11.15
C GLN A 191 6.27 -4.43 -10.94
N ALA A 192 7.03 -4.44 -9.84
CA ALA A 192 8.08 -3.46 -9.57
C ALA A 192 9.12 -3.45 -10.69
N TYR A 193 9.64 -4.63 -11.04
CA TYR A 193 10.60 -4.77 -12.12
C TYR A 193 10.05 -4.33 -13.48
N GLN A 194 8.82 -4.73 -13.82
CA GLN A 194 8.16 -4.32 -15.07
C GLN A 194 7.94 -2.81 -15.16
N SER A 195 7.57 -2.17 -14.04
CA SER A 195 7.38 -0.73 -13.97
C SER A 195 8.70 0.00 -14.22
N PHE A 196 9.79 -0.45 -13.57
CA PHE A 196 11.14 0.05 -13.80
C PHE A 196 11.55 -0.12 -15.26
N GLU A 197 11.43 -1.33 -15.82
CA GLU A 197 11.85 -1.63 -17.18
C GLU A 197 11.11 -0.75 -18.20
N THR A 198 9.78 -0.65 -18.06
CA THR A 198 8.93 0.15 -18.95
C THR A 198 9.35 1.61 -18.96
N HIS A 199 9.54 2.21 -17.78
CA HIS A 199 9.91 3.62 -17.68
C HIS A 199 11.37 3.88 -18.05
N SER A 200 12.27 2.92 -17.79
CA SER A 200 13.65 2.98 -18.26
C SER A 200 13.77 2.96 -19.80
N LYS A 201 12.78 2.41 -20.52
CA LYS A 201 12.75 2.44 -21.99
C LYS A 201 12.34 3.81 -22.54
N MET A 202 11.72 4.65 -21.73
CA MET A 202 11.30 6.01 -22.10
C MET A 202 12.42 7.05 -21.92
N THR A 203 13.59 6.64 -21.40
CA THR A 203 14.79 7.49 -21.39
C THR A 203 15.44 7.55 -22.78
N SER A 204 16.37 8.49 -23.00
CA SER A 204 17.03 8.75 -24.29
C SER A 204 17.48 7.50 -25.05
N SER A 205 17.46 7.54 -26.38
CA SER A 205 17.79 6.40 -27.25
C SER A 205 19.26 6.37 -27.71
N ASP A 206 20.16 7.08 -27.05
CA ASP A 206 21.60 7.01 -27.36
C ASP A 206 22.27 5.74 -26.78
N ALA A 207 23.41 5.35 -27.35
CA ALA A 207 24.11 4.12 -26.98
C ALA A 207 24.60 4.12 -25.52
N ALA A 208 24.92 5.28 -24.95
CA ALA A 208 25.30 5.42 -23.55
C ALA A 208 24.12 5.12 -22.62
N THR A 209 22.94 5.69 -22.93
CA THR A 209 21.69 5.46 -22.19
C THR A 209 21.24 4.00 -22.29
N LEU A 210 21.51 3.31 -23.40
CA LEU A 210 21.25 1.88 -23.53
C LEU A 210 22.07 1.04 -22.55
N ALA A 211 23.38 1.32 -22.42
CA ALA A 211 24.25 0.62 -21.49
C ALA A 211 23.84 0.88 -20.03
N GLU A 212 23.53 2.13 -19.70
CA GLU A 212 22.99 2.51 -18.38
C GLU A 212 21.69 1.77 -18.07
N ARG A 213 20.75 1.70 -19.03
CA ARG A 213 19.48 0.98 -18.87
C ARG A 213 19.70 -0.50 -18.58
N VAL A 214 20.56 -1.18 -19.33
CA VAL A 214 20.85 -2.60 -19.12
C VAL A 214 21.41 -2.82 -17.72
N GLN A 215 22.34 -1.97 -17.28
CA GLN A 215 22.94 -2.07 -15.95
C GLN A 215 21.94 -1.75 -14.84
N GLY A 216 21.08 -0.75 -15.03
CA GLY A 216 19.99 -0.39 -14.12
C GLY A 216 18.98 -1.52 -13.96
N CYS A 217 18.55 -2.13 -15.06
CA CYS A 217 17.67 -3.29 -15.06
C CYS A 217 18.28 -4.48 -14.30
N LYS A 218 19.57 -4.77 -14.55
CA LYS A 218 20.29 -5.84 -13.83
C LYS A 218 20.32 -5.57 -12.33
N ARG A 219 20.69 -4.34 -11.93
CA ARG A 219 20.72 -3.92 -10.51
C ARG A 219 19.34 -4.03 -9.86
N CYS A 220 18.31 -3.50 -10.50
CA CYS A 220 16.94 -3.54 -9.99
C CYS A 220 16.48 -4.98 -9.75
N ARG A 221 16.75 -5.88 -10.71
CA ARG A 221 16.39 -7.30 -10.59
C ARG A 221 17.11 -7.97 -9.41
N ILE A 222 18.40 -7.70 -9.21
CA ILE A 222 19.17 -8.26 -8.09
C ILE A 222 18.60 -7.77 -6.74
N LEU A 223 18.33 -6.46 -6.62
CA LEU A 223 17.80 -5.88 -5.37
C LEU A 223 16.41 -6.44 -5.03
N LEU A 224 15.51 -6.50 -6.01
CA LEU A 224 14.17 -7.08 -5.82
C LEU A 224 14.25 -8.58 -5.49
N GLY A 225 15.17 -9.31 -6.13
CA GLY A 225 15.44 -10.72 -5.85
C GLY A 225 15.94 -10.95 -4.43
N SER A 226 16.85 -10.11 -3.93
CA SER A 226 17.31 -10.15 -2.52
C SER A 226 16.16 -9.92 -1.57
N ARG A 227 15.40 -8.84 -1.75
CA ARG A 227 14.28 -8.49 -0.86
C ARG A 227 13.20 -9.57 -0.85
N ARG A 228 12.93 -10.21 -2.00
CA ARG A 228 12.03 -11.38 -2.09
C ARG A 228 12.56 -12.55 -1.26
N LYS A 229 13.85 -12.90 -1.36
CA LYS A 229 14.44 -14.00 -0.58
C LYS A 229 14.40 -13.74 0.92
N GLU A 230 14.60 -12.49 1.32
CA GLU A 230 14.46 -12.07 2.72
C GLU A 230 13.03 -12.25 3.23
N GLN A 231 12.02 -11.95 2.40
CA GLN A 231 10.61 -12.13 2.75
C GLN A 231 10.20 -13.62 2.76
N LEU A 232 10.72 -14.41 1.82
CA LEU A 232 10.38 -15.83 1.65
C LEU A 232 11.64 -16.72 1.70
N PRO A 233 12.26 -16.89 2.88
CA PRO A 233 13.53 -17.61 3.00
C PRO A 233 13.46 -19.09 2.63
N ASN A 234 12.26 -19.69 2.67
CA ASN A 234 12.02 -21.11 2.41
C ASN A 234 11.40 -21.38 1.03
N GLU A 235 11.36 -20.41 0.12
CA GLU A 235 10.86 -20.64 -1.24
C GLU A 235 11.85 -21.50 -2.04
N PRO A 236 11.42 -22.61 -2.67
CA PRO A 236 12.32 -23.36 -3.54
C PRO A 236 12.75 -22.47 -4.71
N THR A 237 14.07 -22.31 -4.87
CA THR A 237 14.64 -21.57 -6.00
C THR A 237 14.31 -22.32 -7.28
N ASN A 238 13.32 -21.84 -8.03
CA ASN A 238 13.14 -22.26 -9.42
C ASN A 238 14.21 -21.54 -10.24
N ASP A 239 15.34 -22.22 -10.45
CA ASP A 239 16.37 -21.88 -11.44
C ASP A 239 15.84 -22.03 -12.88
#